data_AF-H3B5D4-F1
#
_entry.id   AF-H3B5D4-F1
#
_cell.length_a   1.000
_cell.length_b   1.000
_cell.length_c   1.000
_cell.angle_alpha   90.00
_cell.angle_beta   90.00
_cell.angle_gamma   90.00
#
_symmetry.space_group_name_H-M   'P 1'
#
loop_
_entity.id
_entity.type
_entity.pdbx_description
1 polymer ?
#
loop_
_entity_poly.entity_id
_entity_poly.type
_entity_poly.pdbx_seq_one_letter_code
_entity_poly.pdbx_strand_id
1 'polypeptide(L)'
;HLEVGLSHLSFVEASCGHKVEPTGLKTWWGKKIKMGHFTFNCPKCTKEWAWQEMRKLTQITQGEMPWFERKIEQLTKGRHDDYKKCPECCLYVQRIDSENLCVPCLPCSKKKEKVYKFCWACLREWQGDTPRMDCCDNPLCTATATLLSCPVIPDGYDPLSGCPTFRACPNCETLIQHTLRGCNNVTCPNCANYFCYRCLK
;
A
#
# COMPACT_ATOMS: atom_id res chain seq x y z
N HIS A 1 -47.95 -8.75 -26.41
CA HIS A 1 -46.58 -9.28 -26.34
C HIS A 1 -45.77 -8.39 -25.42
N LEU A 2 -45.63 -8.80 -24.16
CA LEU A 2 -44.75 -8.15 -23.18
C LEU A 2 -43.39 -8.84 -23.28
N GLU A 3 -42.42 -8.21 -23.94
CA GLU A 3 -41.03 -8.61 -23.83
C GLU A 3 -40.52 -8.16 -22.46
N VAL A 4 -40.57 -9.08 -21.50
CA VAL A 4 -39.85 -8.94 -20.23
C VAL A 4 -38.37 -9.08 -20.58
N GLY A 5 -37.68 -7.95 -20.64
CA GLY A 5 -36.23 -7.90 -20.82
C GLY A 5 -35.55 -8.75 -19.75
N LEU A 6 -35.02 -9.91 -20.17
CA LEU A 6 -34.12 -10.73 -19.38
C LEU A 6 -32.88 -9.89 -19.12
N SER A 7 -32.79 -9.30 -17.92
CA SER A 7 -31.52 -8.81 -17.42
C SER A 7 -30.60 -10.01 -17.31
N HIS A 8 -29.67 -10.13 -18.27
CA HIS A 8 -28.62 -11.14 -18.22
C HIS A 8 -27.85 -10.93 -16.91
N LEU A 9 -28.12 -11.76 -15.90
CA LEU A 9 -27.39 -11.78 -14.65
C LEU A 9 -25.96 -12.22 -14.97
N SER A 10 -25.05 -11.25 -15.11
CA SER A 10 -23.63 -11.52 -15.27
C SER A 10 -23.06 -11.96 -13.93
N PHE A 11 -22.50 -13.16 -13.88
CA PHE A 11 -21.81 -13.67 -12.70
C PHE A 11 -20.30 -13.63 -12.90
N VAL A 12 -19.56 -13.35 -11.84
CA VAL A 12 -18.09 -13.38 -11.82
C VAL A 12 -17.63 -14.51 -10.90
N GLU A 13 -16.65 -15.28 -11.34
CA GLU A 13 -16.06 -16.35 -10.53
C GLU A 13 -14.93 -15.82 -9.65
N ALA A 14 -15.00 -16.11 -8.36
CA ALA A 14 -13.99 -15.76 -7.37
C ALA A 14 -12.86 -16.82 -7.30
N SER A 15 -11.76 -16.48 -6.63
CA SER A 15 -10.60 -17.37 -6.40
C SER A 15 -10.93 -18.62 -5.58
N CYS A 16 -12.11 -18.65 -4.95
CA CYS A 16 -12.64 -19.83 -4.26
C CYS A 16 -13.55 -20.69 -5.14
N GLY A 17 -13.64 -20.44 -6.45
CA GLY A 17 -14.50 -21.17 -7.40
C GLY A 17 -15.99 -20.84 -7.33
N HIS A 18 -16.39 -19.95 -6.41
CA HIS A 18 -17.79 -19.55 -6.27
C HIS A 18 -18.13 -18.37 -7.17
N LYS A 19 -19.26 -18.48 -7.87
CA LYS A 19 -19.83 -17.41 -8.68
C LYS A 19 -20.65 -16.45 -7.81
N VAL A 20 -20.46 -15.16 -8.06
CA VAL A 20 -21.14 -14.06 -7.37
C VAL A 20 -21.75 -13.09 -8.38
N GLU A 21 -22.89 -12.51 -8.02
CA GLU A 21 -23.51 -11.43 -8.78
C GLU A 21 -22.91 -10.08 -8.28
N PRO A 22 -22.25 -9.29 -9.13
CA PRO A 22 -21.46 -8.13 -8.72
C PRO A 22 -22.23 -7.05 -7.93
N THR A 23 -23.45 -6.73 -8.35
CA THR A 23 -24.25 -5.61 -7.80
C THR A 23 -24.77 -5.95 -6.42
N GLY A 24 -25.29 -7.15 -6.26
CA GLY A 24 -25.76 -7.71 -5.00
C GLY A 24 -24.60 -7.88 -4.03
N LEU A 25 -23.45 -8.36 -4.51
CA LEU A 25 -22.24 -8.44 -3.68
C LEU A 25 -21.78 -7.04 -3.24
N LYS A 26 -21.75 -6.04 -4.14
CA LYS A 26 -21.39 -4.65 -3.81
C LYS A 26 -22.35 -4.03 -2.79
N THR A 27 -23.65 -4.30 -2.92
CA THR A 27 -24.69 -3.80 -2.00
C THR A 27 -24.58 -4.44 -0.62
N TRP A 28 -24.45 -5.77 -0.58
CA TRP A 28 -24.24 -6.53 0.66
C TRP A 28 -22.97 -6.06 1.36
N TRP A 29 -21.89 -5.93 0.61
CA TRP A 29 -20.64 -5.39 1.09
C TRP A 29 -20.92 -4.00 1.68
N GLY A 30 -21.44 -3.05 0.89
CA GLY A 30 -21.64 -1.65 1.31
C GLY A 30 -22.34 -1.48 2.67
N LYS A 31 -23.25 -2.40 3.02
CA LYS A 31 -23.88 -2.46 4.36
C LYS A 31 -22.90 -2.87 5.47
N LYS A 32 -22.01 -3.83 5.24
CA LYS A 32 -20.99 -4.29 6.20
C LYS A 32 -20.00 -3.21 6.64
N ILE A 33 -19.45 -2.37 5.74
CA ILE A 33 -18.52 -1.23 6.08
C ILE A 33 -19.29 -0.25 6.95
N LYS A 34 -20.55 0.02 6.61
CA LYS A 34 -21.37 0.97 7.36
C LYS A 34 -21.59 0.47 8.79
N MET A 35 -21.64 -0.84 8.99
CA MET A 35 -21.71 -1.49 10.30
C MET A 35 -20.34 -1.67 10.98
N GLY A 36 -19.25 -1.23 10.37
CA GLY A 36 -17.90 -1.31 10.94
C GLY A 36 -17.12 -2.60 10.64
N HIS A 37 -17.67 -3.50 9.82
CA HIS A 37 -16.97 -4.70 9.37
C HIS A 37 -16.19 -4.43 8.09
N PHE A 38 -14.94 -4.91 7.99
CA PHE A 38 -14.08 -4.69 6.82
C PHE A 38 -13.39 -5.95 6.29
N THR A 39 -13.64 -7.11 6.88
CA THR A 39 -13.18 -8.39 6.34
C THR A 39 -13.99 -8.76 5.10
N PHE A 40 -13.29 -9.13 4.03
CA PHE A 40 -13.88 -9.50 2.75
C PHE A 40 -13.97 -11.02 2.69
N ASN A 41 -15.16 -11.62 2.73
CA ASN A 41 -15.28 -13.08 2.70
C ASN A 41 -16.29 -13.54 1.65
N CYS A 42 -16.03 -14.72 1.08
CA CYS A 42 -17.01 -15.42 0.29
C CYS A 42 -18.26 -15.72 1.12
N PRO A 43 -19.47 -15.34 0.68
CA PRO A 43 -20.69 -15.62 1.43
C PRO A 43 -21.06 -17.12 1.48
N LYS A 44 -20.46 -17.95 0.61
CA LYS A 44 -20.72 -19.40 0.53
C LYS A 44 -19.75 -20.24 1.37
N CYS A 45 -18.45 -19.95 1.27
CA CYS A 45 -17.40 -20.76 1.90
C CYS A 45 -16.53 -20.00 2.89
N THR A 46 -16.89 -18.76 3.21
CA THR A 46 -16.21 -17.87 4.17
C THR A 46 -14.74 -17.58 3.93
N LYS A 47 -14.13 -18.10 2.85
CA LYS A 47 -12.75 -17.77 2.43
C LYS A 47 -12.57 -16.26 2.36
N GLU A 48 -11.52 -15.76 3.02
CA GLU A 48 -11.14 -14.35 2.95
C GLU A 48 -10.60 -14.00 1.56
N TRP A 49 -10.97 -12.83 1.09
CA TRP A 49 -10.53 -12.23 -0.16
C TRP A 49 -9.66 -11.01 0.15
N ALA A 50 -8.63 -10.79 -0.64
CA ALA A 50 -7.94 -9.51 -0.59
C ALA A 50 -8.84 -8.40 -1.15
N TRP A 51 -8.63 -7.16 -0.71
CA TRP A 51 -9.32 -5.98 -1.23
C TRP A 51 -9.34 -5.91 -2.77
N GLN A 52 -8.24 -6.29 -3.41
CA GLN A 52 -8.09 -6.31 -4.87
C GLN A 52 -9.06 -7.30 -5.54
N GLU A 53 -9.27 -8.46 -4.92
CA GLU A 53 -10.24 -9.45 -5.39
C GLU A 53 -11.65 -8.94 -5.19
N MET A 54 -11.96 -8.38 -4.01
CA MET A 54 -13.27 -7.78 -3.76
C MET A 54 -13.62 -6.72 -4.82
N ARG A 55 -12.70 -5.78 -5.07
CA ARG A 55 -12.86 -4.72 -6.08
C ARG A 55 -13.17 -5.28 -7.45
N LYS A 56 -12.49 -6.37 -7.85
CA LYS A 56 -12.72 -7.07 -9.12
C LYS A 56 -14.12 -7.69 -9.16
N LEU A 57 -14.54 -8.37 -8.10
CA LEU A 57 -15.83 -9.06 -8.03
C LEU A 57 -17.02 -8.09 -8.04
N THR A 58 -16.90 -6.94 -7.38
CA THR A 58 -17.99 -5.93 -7.29
C THR A 58 -18.02 -4.94 -8.43
N GLN A 59 -16.99 -4.94 -9.29
CA GLN A 59 -16.83 -3.95 -10.37
C GLN A 59 -16.98 -2.51 -9.87
N ILE A 60 -16.34 -2.18 -8.73
CA ILE A 60 -16.38 -0.83 -8.16
C ILE A 60 -15.79 0.15 -9.17
N THR A 61 -16.56 1.18 -9.49
CA THR A 61 -16.18 2.22 -10.44
C THR A 61 -15.15 3.16 -9.85
N GLN A 62 -14.47 3.93 -10.72
CA GLN A 62 -13.51 4.94 -10.28
C GLN A 62 -14.14 6.01 -9.38
N GLY A 63 -15.41 6.37 -9.61
CA GLY A 63 -16.14 7.35 -8.78
C GLY A 63 -16.54 6.81 -7.40
N GLU A 64 -16.75 5.50 -7.27
CA GLU A 64 -17.08 4.85 -6.00
C GLU A 64 -15.83 4.59 -5.13
N MET A 65 -14.67 4.39 -5.76
CA MET A 65 -13.42 4.00 -5.11
C MET A 65 -13.04 4.84 -3.89
N PRO A 66 -13.08 6.20 -3.95
CA PRO A 66 -12.67 7.03 -2.82
C PRO A 66 -13.53 6.79 -1.57
N TRP A 67 -14.81 6.45 -1.74
CA TRP A 67 -15.68 6.17 -0.60
C TRP A 67 -15.28 4.88 0.10
N PHE A 68 -15.02 3.80 -0.65
CA PHE A 68 -14.59 2.53 -0.10
C PHE A 68 -13.21 2.63 0.56
N GLU A 69 -12.25 3.23 -0.12
CA GLU A 69 -10.86 3.35 0.36
C GLU A 69 -10.76 4.18 1.65
N ARG A 70 -11.48 5.31 1.71
CA ARG A 70 -11.58 6.10 2.95
C ARG A 70 -12.20 5.30 4.09
N LYS A 71 -13.15 4.41 3.80
CA LYS A 71 -13.77 3.56 4.83
C LYS A 71 -12.85 2.44 5.29
N ILE A 72 -12.07 1.85 4.40
CA ILE A 72 -11.01 0.89 4.77
C ILE A 72 -10.02 1.58 5.71
N GLU A 73 -9.52 2.76 5.35
CA GLU A 73 -8.59 3.55 6.17
C GLU A 73 -9.17 3.88 7.57
N GLN A 74 -10.45 4.25 7.63
CA GLN A 74 -11.16 4.51 8.89
C GLN A 74 -11.38 3.28 9.76
N LEU A 75 -11.41 2.08 9.18
CA LEU A 75 -11.70 0.83 9.90
C LEU A 75 -10.43 0.08 10.27
N THR A 76 -9.32 0.31 9.55
CA THR A 76 -8.05 -0.36 9.84
C THR A 76 -7.27 0.31 10.96
N LYS A 77 -7.49 1.60 11.30
CA LYS A 77 -7.01 2.33 12.51
C LYS A 77 -5.75 1.75 13.20
N GLY A 78 -4.65 1.54 12.47
CA GLY A 78 -3.42 0.93 13.01
C GLY A 78 -2.94 -0.35 12.32
N ARG A 79 -3.76 -1.03 11.50
CA ARG A 79 -3.32 -2.12 10.58
C ARG A 79 -2.81 -1.57 9.25
N HIS A 80 -2.04 -0.49 9.29
CA HIS A 80 -1.50 0.15 8.08
C HIS A 80 -0.51 -0.75 7.34
N ASP A 81 0.08 -1.73 8.03
CA ASP A 81 1.13 -2.58 7.45
C ASP A 81 0.64 -3.51 6.34
N ASP A 82 -0.66 -3.78 6.29
CA ASP A 82 -1.30 -4.64 5.30
C ASP A 82 -1.93 -3.87 4.15
N TYR A 83 -2.06 -2.53 4.24
CA TYR A 83 -2.67 -1.69 3.22
C TYR A 83 -1.74 -0.56 2.79
N LYS A 84 -1.37 -0.55 1.51
CA LYS A 84 -0.61 0.55 0.92
C LYS A 84 -1.20 0.98 -0.42
N LYS A 85 -0.91 2.22 -0.81
CA LYS A 85 -1.24 2.71 -2.15
C LYS A 85 -0.21 2.19 -3.14
N CYS A 86 -0.67 1.73 -4.30
CA CYS A 86 0.20 1.49 -5.44
C CYS A 86 0.91 2.80 -5.84
N PRO A 87 2.24 2.79 -6.05
CA PRO A 87 2.99 4.00 -6.41
C PRO A 87 2.59 4.60 -7.76
N GLU A 88 1.97 3.81 -8.66
CA GLU A 88 1.62 4.24 -10.02
C GLU A 88 0.19 4.77 -10.14
N CYS A 89 -0.78 4.09 -9.52
CA CYS A 89 -2.21 4.41 -9.70
C CYS A 89 -2.87 4.95 -8.43
N CYS A 90 -2.14 5.02 -7.32
CA CYS A 90 -2.60 5.49 -6.01
C CYS A 90 -3.79 4.74 -5.39
N LEU A 91 -4.23 3.64 -6.01
CA LEU A 91 -5.27 2.77 -5.46
C LEU A 91 -4.70 1.91 -4.33
N TYR A 92 -5.53 1.62 -3.32
CA TYR A 92 -5.15 0.72 -2.25
C TYR A 92 -4.96 -0.72 -2.75
N VAL A 93 -3.98 -1.36 -2.15
CA VAL A 93 -3.58 -2.75 -2.34
C VAL A 93 -3.46 -3.34 -0.94
N GLN A 94 -4.14 -4.46 -0.70
CA GLN A 94 -3.99 -5.23 0.53
C GLN A 94 -2.95 -6.32 0.32
N ARG A 95 -2.01 -6.44 1.23
CA ARG A 95 -1.09 -7.56 1.32
C ARG A 95 -1.62 -8.55 2.36
N ILE A 96 -1.70 -9.81 1.99
CA ILE A 96 -2.19 -10.89 2.86
C ILE A 96 -1.03 -11.59 3.60
N ASP A 97 0.09 -11.76 2.91
CA ASP A 97 1.31 -12.37 3.46
C ASP A 97 2.32 -11.27 3.79
N SER A 98 2.61 -11.10 5.09
CA SER A 98 3.52 -10.06 5.59
C SER A 98 4.97 -10.25 5.16
N GLU A 99 5.35 -11.48 4.77
CA GLU A 99 6.70 -11.80 4.33
C GLU A 99 6.89 -11.52 2.84
N ASN A 100 5.79 -11.42 2.08
CA ASN A 100 5.84 -11.18 0.65
C ASN A 100 5.99 -9.67 0.35
N LEU A 101 7.17 -9.22 -0.02
CA LEU A 101 7.41 -7.85 -0.48
C LEU A 101 6.98 -7.63 -1.95
N CYS A 102 6.78 -8.67 -2.75
CA CYS A 102 6.44 -8.60 -4.17
C CYS A 102 4.93 -8.53 -4.41
N VAL A 103 4.36 -7.33 -4.45
CA VAL A 103 2.90 -7.18 -4.50
C VAL A 103 2.40 -6.77 -5.89
N PRO A 104 1.47 -7.53 -6.51
CA PRO A 104 0.90 -7.18 -7.81
C PRO A 104 -0.18 -6.10 -7.70
N CYS A 105 -0.25 -5.20 -8.68
CA CYS A 105 -1.36 -4.24 -8.81
C CYS A 105 -2.19 -4.54 -10.07
N LEU A 106 -3.33 -5.22 -9.89
CA LEU A 106 -4.20 -5.65 -11.00
C LEU A 106 -4.63 -4.51 -11.94
N PRO A 107 -5.02 -3.31 -11.46
CA PRO A 107 -5.34 -2.18 -12.34
C PRO A 107 -4.16 -1.74 -13.22
N CYS A 108 -2.96 -1.60 -12.63
CA CYS A 108 -1.76 -1.26 -13.38
C CYS A 108 -1.40 -2.35 -14.38
N SER A 109 -1.51 -3.62 -13.98
CA SER A 109 -1.23 -4.74 -14.87
C SER A 109 -2.15 -4.76 -16.09
N LYS A 110 -3.45 -4.51 -15.87
CA LYS A 110 -4.44 -4.40 -16.95
C LYS A 110 -4.13 -3.21 -17.86
N LYS A 111 -3.83 -2.04 -17.30
CA LYS A 111 -3.53 -0.82 -18.06
C LYS A 111 -2.26 -0.97 -18.91
N LYS A 112 -1.24 -1.67 -18.39
CA LYS A 112 0.06 -1.86 -19.07
C LYS A 112 0.10 -3.13 -19.93
N GLU A 113 -0.97 -3.93 -19.96
CA GLU A 113 -1.02 -5.26 -20.61
C GLU A 113 0.14 -6.19 -20.23
N LYS A 114 0.69 -6.01 -19.02
CA LYS A 114 1.81 -6.79 -18.47
C LYS A 114 1.65 -6.93 -16.97
N VAL A 115 2.23 -7.96 -16.36
CA VAL A 115 2.21 -8.08 -14.89
C VAL A 115 3.04 -6.97 -14.28
N TYR A 116 2.38 -6.04 -13.59
CA TYR A 116 3.03 -4.99 -12.81
C TYR A 116 3.03 -5.36 -11.32
N LYS A 117 4.23 -5.31 -10.72
CA LYS A 117 4.46 -5.57 -9.30
C LYS A 117 5.34 -4.47 -8.72
N PHE A 118 5.17 -4.21 -7.43
CA PHE A 118 6.01 -3.27 -6.70
C PHE A 118 6.47 -3.88 -5.37
N CYS A 119 7.58 -3.37 -4.85
CA CYS A 119 8.09 -3.75 -3.54
C CYS A 119 7.29 -3.07 -2.43
N TRP A 120 6.76 -3.86 -1.50
CA TRP A 120 5.99 -3.36 -0.35
C TRP A 120 6.82 -2.46 0.57
N ALA A 121 8.13 -2.70 0.64
CA ALA A 121 9.04 -1.96 1.50
C ALA A 121 9.42 -0.60 0.89
N CYS A 122 10.04 -0.60 -0.30
CA CYS A 122 10.57 0.62 -0.90
C CYS A 122 9.63 1.32 -1.89
N LEU A 123 8.44 0.75 -2.16
CA LEU A 123 7.41 1.29 -3.08
C LEU A 123 7.90 1.58 -4.51
N ARG A 124 8.92 0.87 -4.98
CA ARG A 124 9.39 0.90 -6.38
C ARG A 124 8.92 -0.33 -7.15
N GLU A 125 8.95 -0.26 -8.48
CA GLU A 125 8.70 -1.43 -9.33
C GLU A 125 9.61 -2.59 -8.89
N TRP A 126 9.05 -3.79 -8.84
CA TRP A 126 9.75 -4.95 -8.26
C TRP A 126 11.00 -5.30 -9.06
N GLN A 127 12.11 -5.52 -8.35
CA GLN A 127 13.34 -6.08 -8.89
C GLN A 127 13.69 -7.31 -8.04
N GLY A 128 13.98 -8.42 -8.71
CA GLY A 128 14.49 -9.63 -8.09
C GLY A 128 13.93 -10.92 -8.69
N ASP A 129 14.75 -11.97 -8.61
CA ASP A 129 14.48 -13.26 -9.23
C ASP A 129 13.43 -14.07 -8.46
N THR A 130 12.48 -14.66 -9.19
CA THR A 130 11.59 -15.68 -8.64
C THR A 130 12.39 -16.95 -8.31
N PRO A 131 12.14 -17.64 -7.18
CA PRO A 131 10.92 -17.57 -6.38
C PRO A 131 10.99 -16.67 -5.13
N ARG A 132 12.11 -16.01 -4.85
CA ARG A 132 12.22 -15.18 -3.64
C ARG A 132 11.33 -13.94 -3.78
N MET A 133 10.49 -13.72 -2.78
CA MET A 133 9.57 -12.57 -2.73
C MET A 133 9.73 -11.77 -1.43
N ASP A 134 10.60 -12.23 -0.55
CA ASP A 134 10.95 -11.67 0.76
C ASP A 134 12.08 -10.64 0.69
N CYS A 135 12.84 -10.61 -0.42
CA CYS A 135 13.92 -9.66 -0.65
C CYS A 135 13.75 -8.96 -2.00
N CYS A 136 14.09 -7.68 -2.08
CA CYS A 136 14.00 -6.88 -3.29
C CYS A 136 15.39 -6.37 -3.68
N ASP A 137 15.75 -6.59 -4.94
CA ASP A 137 17.08 -6.27 -5.49
C ASP A 137 17.21 -4.80 -5.92
N ASN A 138 16.19 -3.98 -5.65
CA ASN A 138 16.29 -2.54 -5.86
C ASN A 138 17.46 -1.97 -5.05
N PRO A 139 18.41 -1.25 -5.68
CA PRO A 139 19.51 -0.61 -4.97
C PRO A 139 18.97 0.27 -3.83
N LEU A 140 19.53 0.14 -2.63
CA LEU A 140 19.09 0.87 -1.43
C LEU A 140 17.65 0.56 -0.98
N CYS A 141 17.05 -0.59 -1.35
CA CYS A 141 15.69 -0.95 -0.94
C CYS A 141 15.46 -0.77 0.57
N THR A 142 16.35 -1.32 1.40
CA THR A 142 16.27 -1.21 2.87
C THR A 142 16.33 0.24 3.32
N ALA A 143 17.26 1.05 2.81
CA ALA A 143 17.38 2.45 3.20
C ALA A 143 16.15 3.27 2.78
N THR A 144 15.62 3.04 1.56
CA THR A 144 14.37 3.67 1.11
C THR A 144 13.20 3.28 2.01
N ALA A 145 13.08 1.99 2.36
CA ALA A 145 12.03 1.50 3.25
C ALA A 145 12.10 2.16 4.62
N THR A 146 13.29 2.26 5.22
CA THR A 146 13.52 2.96 6.49
C THR A 146 13.08 4.42 6.41
N LEU A 147 13.39 5.13 5.32
CA LEU A 147 12.98 6.53 5.15
C LEU A 147 11.46 6.68 5.01
N LEU A 148 10.79 5.79 4.28
CA LEU A 148 9.35 5.82 4.07
C LEU A 148 8.56 5.54 5.36
N SER A 149 9.08 4.71 6.25
CA SER A 149 8.47 4.41 7.55
C SER A 149 9.08 5.21 8.70
N CYS A 150 9.92 6.22 8.40
CA CYS A 150 10.69 6.92 9.42
C CYS A 150 9.78 7.77 10.32
N PRO A 151 9.82 7.59 11.65
CA PRO A 151 9.13 8.50 12.56
C PRO A 151 9.78 9.88 12.53
N VAL A 152 8.98 10.89 12.87
CA VAL A 152 9.46 12.26 13.06
C VAL A 152 9.96 12.48 14.49
N ILE A 153 10.94 13.37 14.62
CA ILE A 153 11.45 13.85 15.91
C ILE A 153 10.30 14.62 16.61
N PRO A 154 9.99 14.30 17.87
CA PRO A 154 8.90 14.94 18.60
C PRO A 154 9.20 16.42 18.90
N ASP A 155 8.18 17.13 19.37
CA ASP A 155 8.32 18.51 19.84
C ASP A 155 9.28 18.62 21.03
N GLY A 156 9.87 19.80 21.21
CA GLY A 156 10.85 20.09 22.26
C GLY A 156 12.31 19.85 21.88
N TYR A 157 12.57 19.46 20.63
CA TYR A 157 13.91 19.30 20.05
C TYR A 157 14.19 20.38 19.00
N ASP A 158 13.81 21.63 19.27
CA ASP A 158 13.98 22.69 18.30
C ASP A 158 15.46 23.01 18.05
N PRO A 159 15.84 23.25 16.79
CA PRO A 159 14.98 23.38 15.60
C PRO A 159 14.77 22.08 14.79
N LEU A 160 15.02 20.89 15.33
CA LEU A 160 14.85 19.61 14.63
C LEU A 160 13.46 18.97 14.80
N SER A 161 12.61 19.51 15.67
CA SER A 161 11.21 19.09 15.82
C SER A 161 10.53 18.92 14.44
N GLY A 162 9.87 17.78 14.24
CA GLY A 162 9.20 17.43 12.98
C GLY A 162 10.11 16.91 11.86
N CYS A 163 11.44 16.92 12.02
CA CYS A 163 12.33 16.27 11.05
C CYS A 163 12.29 14.74 11.17
N PRO A 164 12.49 13.97 10.09
CA PRO A 164 12.65 12.52 10.20
C PRO A 164 13.83 12.12 11.10
N THR A 165 13.65 11.08 11.91
CA THR A 165 14.68 10.53 12.81
C THR A 165 15.90 9.99 12.06
N PHE A 166 15.71 9.51 10.83
CA PHE A 166 16.76 9.13 9.89
C PHE A 166 16.67 10.01 8.65
N ARG A 167 17.81 10.48 8.14
CA ARG A 167 17.90 11.20 6.86
C ARG A 167 19.07 10.68 6.03
N ALA A 168 18.92 10.67 4.71
CA ALA A 168 20.01 10.33 3.82
C ALA A 168 21.01 11.48 3.73
N CYS A 169 22.30 11.18 3.74
CA CYS A 169 23.35 12.14 3.44
C CYS A 169 23.15 12.69 2.02
N PRO A 170 23.19 14.02 1.80
CA PRO A 170 22.98 14.60 0.47
C PRO A 170 24.11 14.28 -0.52
N ASN A 171 25.27 13.80 -0.03
CA ASN A 171 26.43 13.49 -0.87
C ASN A 171 26.55 12.00 -1.23
N CYS A 172 26.30 11.09 -0.27
CA CYS A 172 26.54 9.65 -0.47
C CYS A 172 25.37 8.75 -0.04
N GLU A 173 24.20 9.34 0.24
CA GLU A 173 22.93 8.64 0.51
C GLU A 173 22.92 7.73 1.75
N THR A 174 24.03 7.65 2.48
CA THR A 174 24.12 6.90 3.75
C THR A 174 23.10 7.46 4.75
N LEU A 175 22.35 6.58 5.42
CA LEU A 175 21.40 7.00 6.45
C LEU A 175 22.12 7.50 7.70
N ILE A 176 21.75 8.69 8.13
CA ILE A 176 22.28 9.40 9.29
C ILE A 176 21.16 9.61 10.29
N GLN A 177 21.49 9.47 11.57
CA GLN A 177 20.63 9.84 12.69
C GLN A 177 21.31 10.96 13.48
N HIS A 178 20.54 11.99 13.84
CA HIS A 178 21.01 13.05 14.73
C HIS A 178 20.95 12.57 16.18
N THR A 179 21.95 12.91 17.01
CA THR A 179 21.98 12.54 18.45
C THR A 179 20.97 13.32 19.31
N LEU A 180 20.28 14.27 18.69
CA LEU A 180 19.38 15.26 19.31
C LEU A 180 20.05 16.15 20.37
N ARG A 181 21.38 16.22 20.36
CA ARG A 181 22.18 17.06 21.26
C ARG A 181 23.10 17.96 20.45
N GLY A 182 23.26 19.20 20.89
CA GLY A 182 24.19 20.15 20.27
C GLY A 182 23.61 20.87 19.05
N CYS A 183 24.46 21.14 18.06
CA CYS A 183 24.11 21.88 16.83
C CYS A 183 23.31 21.01 15.86
N ASN A 184 22.53 21.64 14.98
CA ASN A 184 21.73 20.96 13.94
C ASN A 184 22.55 20.37 12.79
N ASN A 185 23.85 20.65 12.74
CA ASN A 185 24.71 20.17 11.68
C ASN A 185 25.32 18.83 12.07
N VAL A 186 25.45 17.94 11.09
CA VAL A 186 26.05 16.62 11.26
C VAL A 186 27.18 16.43 10.27
N THR A 187 28.14 15.59 10.62
CA THR A 187 29.15 15.08 9.70
C THR A 187 28.78 13.66 9.32
N CYS A 188 28.70 13.38 8.02
CA CYS A 188 28.48 12.02 7.54
C CYS A 188 29.67 11.12 7.95
N PRO A 189 29.45 9.99 8.65
CA PRO A 189 30.53 9.09 9.04
C PRO A 189 31.12 8.32 7.86
N ASN A 190 30.41 8.26 6.71
CA ASN A 190 30.87 7.56 5.52
C ASN A 190 31.71 8.45 4.59
N CYS A 191 31.28 9.68 4.31
CA CYS A 191 31.96 10.57 3.34
C CYS A 191 32.47 11.89 3.92
N ALA A 192 32.37 12.09 5.24
CA ALA A 192 32.77 13.31 5.95
C ALA A 192 32.07 14.60 5.53
N ASN A 193 31.04 14.54 4.66
CA ASN A 193 30.26 15.72 4.30
C ASN A 193 29.59 16.34 5.54
N TYR A 194 29.81 17.63 5.77
CA TYR A 194 29.22 18.40 6.86
C TYR A 194 28.03 19.20 6.34
N PHE A 195 26.86 19.03 6.94
CA PHE A 195 25.63 19.65 6.46
C PHE A 195 24.59 19.82 7.58
N CYS A 196 23.63 20.72 7.36
CA CYS A 196 22.50 20.92 8.26
C CYS A 196 21.51 19.77 8.14
N TYR A 197 21.25 19.08 9.26
CA TYR A 197 20.33 17.94 9.32
C TYR A 197 18.90 18.33 8.93
N ARG A 198 18.49 19.59 9.16
CA ARG A 198 17.15 20.09 8.82
C ARG A 198 16.98 20.40 7.33
N CYS A 199 17.89 21.15 6.71
CA CYS A 199 17.73 21.58 5.32
C CYS A 199 18.51 20.76 4.29
N LEU A 200 19.37 19.83 4.75
CA LEU A 200 20.23 18.98 3.92
C LEU A 200 21.19 19.76 3.00
N LYS A 201 21.56 20.98 3.41
CA LYS A 201 22.54 21.84 2.75
C LYS A 201 23.76 22.02 3.63
#